data_AF-A0A9W6U8X0-F1
#
_entry.id   AF-A0A9W6U8X0-F1
#
_cell.length_a   1.000
_cell.length_b   1.000
_cell.length_c   1.000
_cell.angle_alpha   90.00
_cell.angle_beta   90.00
_cell.angle_gamma   90.00
#
_symmetry.space_group_name_H-M   'P 1'
#
loop_
_entity.id
_entity.type
_entity.pdbx_description
1 polymer ?
#
loop_
_entity_poly.entity_id
_entity_poly.type
_entity_poly.pdbx_seq_one_letter_code
_entity_poly.pdbx_strand_id
1 'polypeptide(L)' 'MYASIGSPTNEDKAVKGSELIRVTDIFIHPRNTEDTFDYDVGLVKLEKPSTKKLVLLCAADGSDNKPGTMGTVLG' A
#
# COMPACT_ATOMS: atom_id res chain seq x y z
N MET A 1 15.46 0.06 3.39
CA MET A 1 14.31 0.46 2.56
C MET A 1 13.50 1.52 3.31
N TYR A 2 12.97 2.51 2.61
CA TYR A 2 12.09 3.54 3.17
C TYR A 2 10.77 3.55 2.39
N ALA A 3 9.67 3.89 3.08
CA ALA A 3 8.40 4.19 2.46
C ALA A 3 8.23 5.71 2.37
N SER A 4 7.95 6.22 1.16
CA SER A 4 7.58 7.61 0.92
C SER A 4 6.05 7.69 0.84
N ILE A 5 5.41 8.30 1.85
CA ILE A 5 3.95 8.32 2.00
C ILE A 5 3.42 9.73 1.78
N GLY A 6 2.48 9.87 0.83
CA GLY A 6 1.90 11.16 0.44
C GLY A 6 2.82 12.04 -0.40
N SER A 7 3.87 11.46 -0.98
CA SER A 7 4.71 12.14 -1.98
C SER A 7 4.04 12.04 -3.36
N PRO A 8 4.00 13.13 -4.16
CA PRO A 8 3.60 13.08 -5.56
C PRO A 8 4.71 12.56 -6.49
N THR A 9 5.89 12.26 -5.94
CA THR A 9 7.04 11.73 -6.69
C THR A 9 7.61 10.49 -6.02
N ASN A 10 8.19 9.59 -6.82
CA ASN A 10 8.87 8.37 -6.36
C ASN A 10 10.30 8.63 -5.86
N GLU A 11 10.55 9.82 -5.28
CA GLU A 11 11.88 10.17 -4.78
C GLU A 11 12.07 9.76 -3.30
N ASP A 12 13.27 9.27 -2.98
CA ASP A 12 13.74 9.02 -1.61
C ASP A 12 14.11 10.32 -0.88
N LYS A 13 13.29 11.36 -1.04
CA LYS A 13 13.46 12.66 -0.38
C LYS A 13 12.16 13.07 0.27
N ALA A 14 12.27 13.67 1.46
CA ALA A 14 11.13 14.28 2.11
C ALA A 14 10.67 15.49 1.28
N VAL A 15 9.63 15.29 0.47
CA VAL A 15 8.89 16.37 -0.19
C VAL A 15 8.00 17.05 0.85
N LYS A 16 7.78 18.36 0.73
CA LYS A 16 6.93 19.12 1.65
C LYS A 16 5.54 18.47 1.73
N GLY A 17 5.16 18.02 2.92
CA GLY A 17 3.88 17.33 3.15
C GLY A 17 3.92 15.81 2.96
N SER A 18 5.06 15.20 2.67
CA SER A 18 5.26 13.74 2.64
C SER A 18 5.91 13.23 3.94
N GLU A 19 5.81 11.92 4.18
CA GLU A 19 6.52 11.22 5.24
C GLU A 19 7.51 10.24 4.62
N LEU A 20 8.77 10.30 5.06
CA LEU A 20 9.77 9.27 4.75
C LEU A 20 10.02 8.44 6.01
N ILE A 21 9.55 7.19 6.03
CA ILE A 21 9.61 6.32 7.21
C ILE A 21 10.36 5.03 6.86
N ARG A 22 11.28 4.61 7.73
CA ARG A 22 12.04 3.38 7.55
C ARG A 22 11.10 2.16 7.60
N VAL A 23 11.33 1.23 6.68
CA VAL A 23 10.68 -0.10 6.70
C VAL A 23 11.50 -1.03 7.59
N THR A 24 10.86 -1.69 8.54
CA THR A 24 11.51 -2.68 9.42
C THR A 24 11.37 -4.10 8.90
N ASP A 25 10.20 -4.43 8.34
CA ASP A 25 9.85 -5.79 7.92
C ASP A 25 8.95 -5.74 6.69
N ILE A 26 9.01 -6.81 5.88
CA ILE A 26 8.14 -7.03 4.72
C ILE A 26 7.53 -8.42 4.88
N PHE A 27 6.21 -8.50 4.77
CA PHE A 27 5.44 -9.75 4.85
C PHE A 27 4.77 -9.99 3.50
N ILE A 28 5.23 -10.97 2.76
CA ILE A 28 4.64 -11.38 1.47
C ILE A 28 3.69 -12.55 1.73
N HIS A 29 2.58 -12.60 1.00
CA HIS A 29 1.67 -13.73 1.12
C HIS A 29 2.40 -15.06 0.81
N PRO A 30 2.26 -16.10 1.65
CA PRO A 30 3.08 -17.33 1.55
C PRO A 30 2.82 -18.17 0.30
N ARG A 31 1.75 -17.86 -0.44
CA ARG A 31 1.40 -18.50 -1.71
C ARG A 31 1.56 -17.58 -2.92
N ASN A 32 2.19 -16.42 -2.74
CA ASN A 32 2.53 -15.55 -3.86
C ASN A 32 3.41 -16.31 -4.86
N THR A 33 3.09 -16.21 -6.15
CA THR A 33 3.91 -16.79 -7.22
C THR A 33 4.07 -15.80 -8.37
N GLU A 34 5.29 -15.67 -8.90
CA GLU A 34 5.59 -14.74 -9.99
C GLU A 34 5.02 -15.19 -11.34
N ASP A 35 4.78 -16.49 -11.53
CA ASP A 35 4.30 -17.04 -12.80
C ASP A 35 2.85 -16.65 -13.12
N THR A 36 2.01 -16.57 -12.09
CA THR A 36 0.56 -16.33 -12.24
C THR A 36 0.10 -15.02 -11.61
N PHE A 37 0.94 -14.38 -10.79
CA PHE A 37 0.56 -13.27 -9.91
C PHE A 37 -0.59 -13.65 -8.94
N ASP A 38 -0.82 -14.94 -8.71
CA ASP A 38 -1.75 -15.39 -7.68
C ASP A 38 -1.27 -14.94 -6.30
N TYR A 39 -2.20 -14.42 -5.50
CA TYR A 39 -1.94 -13.87 -4.18
C TYR A 39 -0.90 -12.74 -4.16
N ASP A 40 -0.94 -11.86 -5.16
CA ASP A 40 -0.10 -10.66 -5.24
C ASP A 40 -0.49 -9.60 -4.20
N VAL A 41 -0.08 -9.84 -2.96
CA VAL A 41 -0.28 -8.93 -1.83
C VAL A 41 0.89 -9.03 -0.84
N GLY A 42 1.31 -7.87 -0.34
CA GLY A 42 2.34 -7.76 0.70
C GLY A 42 2.02 -6.65 1.69
N LEU A 43 2.53 -6.79 2.91
CA LEU A 43 2.44 -5.80 3.97
C LEU A 43 3.83 -5.28 4.31
N VAL A 44 3.94 -3.97 4.47
CA VAL A 44 5.19 -3.28 4.84
C VAL A 44 5.03 -2.71 6.24
N LYS A 45 5.90 -3.13 7.17
CA LYS A 45 5.90 -2.61 8.54
C LYS A 45 6.81 -1.39 8.65
N LEU A 46 6.23 -0.31 9.15
CA LEU A 46 6.93 0.95 9.38
C LEU A 46 7.58 0.96 10.76
N GLU A 47 8.75 1.57 10.88
CA GLU A 47 9.46 1.77 12.16
C GLU A 47 8.64 2.59 13.17
N LYS A 48 7.83 3.52 12.67
CA LYS A 48 6.90 4.33 13.46
C LYS A 48 5.58 4.49 12.73
N PRO A 49 4.46 4.72 13.44
CA PRO A 49 3.18 5.00 12.81
C PRO A 49 3.25 6.24 11.89
N SER A 50 2.50 6.18 10.78
CA SER A 50 2.27 7.33 9.91
C SER A 50 1.28 8.31 10.54
N THR A 51 1.39 9.60 10.23
CA THR A 51 0.40 10.61 10.64
C THR A 51 -0.66 10.85 9.56
N LYS A 52 -0.56 10.17 8.41
CA LYS A 52 -1.53 10.26 7.32
C LYS A 52 -2.85 9.62 7.71
N LYS A 53 -3.93 10.17 7.17
CA LYS A 53 -5.27 9.59 7.29
C LYS A 53 -5.25 8.21 6.62
N LEU A 54 -5.65 7.20 7.37
CA LEU A 54 -5.77 5.83 6.86
C LEU A 54 -6.96 5.71 5.90
N VAL A 55 -6.79 4.87 4.89
CA VAL A 55 -7.87 4.46 3.99
C VAL A 55 -8.63 3.31 4.65
N LEU A 56 -9.95 3.30 4.51
CA LEU A 56 -10.76 2.16 4.94
C LEU A 56 -10.64 1.06 3.89
N LEU A 57 -10.30 -0.15 4.35
CA LEU A 57 -10.34 -1.32 3.49
C LEU A 57 -11.77 -1.69 3.16
N CYS A 58 -11.98 -2.23 1.96
CA CYS A 58 -13.26 -2.79 1.58
C CYS A 58 -13.58 -4.05 2.40
N ALA A 59 -14.84 -4.46 2.37
CA ALA A 59 -15.32 -5.71 2.95
C ALA A 59 -14.49 -6.91 2.46
N ALA A 60 -14.12 -7.79 3.39
CA ALA A 60 -13.25 -8.93 3.13
C ALA A 60 -13.84 -9.95 2.14
N ASP A 61 -15.17 -9.97 2.00
CA ASP A 61 -15.91 -10.81 1.06
C ASP A 61 -16.08 -10.17 -0.33
N GLY A 62 -15.55 -8.96 -0.53
CA GLY A 62 -15.64 -8.22 -1.79
C GLY A 62 -17.00 -7.56 -2.05
N SER A 63 -17.93 -7.60 -1.09
CA SER A 63 -19.31 -7.11 -1.27
C SER A 63 -19.42 -5.60 -1.58
N ASP A 64 -18.42 -4.81 -1.22
CA ASP A 64 -18.32 -3.38 -1.54
C ASP A 64 -18.09 -3.10 -3.03
N ASN A 65 -17.54 -4.05 -3.80
CA ASN A 65 -17.04 -3.83 -5.16
C ASN A 65 -17.79 -4.69 -6.18
N LYS A 66 -19.11 -4.48 -6.32
CA LYS A 66 -19.95 -5.23 -7.27
C LYS A 66 -19.54 -4.97 -8.72
N PRO A 67 -19.71 -5.93 -9.65
CA PRO A 67 -19.44 -5.71 -11.07
C PRO A 67 -20.19 -4.48 -11.62
N GLY A 68 -19.47 -3.64 -12.37
CA GLY A 68 -20.00 -2.37 -12.91
C GLY A 68 -19.87 -1.17 -11.96
N THR A 69 -19.37 -1.36 -10.74
CA THR A 69 -19.05 -0.24 -9.82
C THR A 69 -17.86 0.54 -10.36
N MET A 70 -17.99 1.87 -10.42
CA MET A 70 -16.92 2.75 -10.88
C MET A 70 -15.81 2.83 -9.81
N GLY A 71 -14.58 2.48 -10.20
CA GLY A 71 -13.37 2.67 -9.39
C GLY A 71 -12.53 3.86 -9.87
N THR A 72 -11.68 4.41 -9.00
CA THR A 72 -10.65 5.40 -9.36
C THR A 72 -9.27 4.78 -9.12
N VAL A 73 -8.38 4.86 -10.11
CA VAL A 73 -6.99 4.41 -10.02
C VAL A 73 -6.08 5.63 -9.91
N LEU A 74 -5.14 5.60 -8.97
CA LEU A 74 -4.13 6.63 -8.72
C LEU A 74 -2.74 5.99 -8.79
N GLY A 75 -1.71 6.76 -9.11
CA GLY A 75 -0.31 6.32 -9.18
C GLY A 75 0.67 7.46 -9.03
#